data_AF-A0A5B9QFS2-F1
#
_entry.id   AF-A0A5B9QFS2-F1
#
_cell.length_a   1.000
_cell.length_b   1.000
_cell.length_c   1.000
_cell.angle_alpha   90.00
_cell.angle_beta   90.00
_cell.angle_gamma   90.00
#
_symmetry.space_group_name_H-M   'P 1'
#
loop_
_entity.id
_entity.type
_entity.pdbx_description
1 polymer ?
#
loop_
_entity_poly.entity_id
_entity_poly.type
_entity_poly.pdbx_seq_one_letter_code
_entity_poly.pdbx_strand_id
1 'polypeptide(L)'
;MSQLSTFLASAVVLLSTELASAQPYQGTSQYSVAPAALSLGHDFDANGDLTFKYPNSDQEFQLTAGCTEESCDCGDTVGCGDGVSGKGGKKPNPCAGSHKALFYDNDFNYLKDPCYKGHCLGDCLKLMPVSQDNRWGTLDIGGQLRLRYHHEVGMGQQAGETRFEPTTNDFLLSRVRLYSNWQVNDHLRFYVEGIDAQVAAANSAYIPRPIDRNFGDFLNLFVDLKLLESTTLRVGRQELLYGNQRLISPLDWANTRRTFEGAKAMIKAGDWETDIFYTHYVPVVPNELDEADYNQPFYGCYMSYSGFDNFVVQPFYIGYDNQNPAGPVAGSGDFSLHTVGMRVNGGIDDWLFEMIGGPQFGRQSALGVDQDAAFGTCGIGRSLGSQLPWSPTLWGYYDYASGNAPGGSFNQFNQLFPLAHKYLGFIDAVQRSNIQSPNILLTMKPAEKLSLLFWYYHFMANQAGDVVPSIGGTPPQSLTSTDFGDELDVLATYQWGPRSNILFGWSHFWRGDKILAPTDADFFYSQWELNF
;
A
#
# COMPACT_ATOMS: atom_id res chain seq x y z
N MET A 1 -3.92 -18.84 -20.93
CA MET A 1 -2.46 -19.09 -20.82
C MET A 1 -1.64 -18.49 -21.96
N SER A 2 -1.80 -18.88 -23.23
CA SER A 2 -0.87 -18.44 -24.32
C SER A 2 -0.88 -16.94 -24.64
N GLN A 3 -2.00 -16.23 -24.45
CA GLN A 3 -2.07 -14.78 -24.71
C GLN A 3 -1.48 -13.95 -23.57
N LEU A 4 -1.71 -14.35 -22.30
CA LEU A 4 -1.10 -13.72 -21.13
C LEU A 4 0.42 -13.93 -21.13
N SER A 5 0.90 -15.14 -21.45
CA SER A 5 2.33 -15.42 -21.58
C SER A 5 2.99 -14.61 -22.72
N THR A 6 2.27 -14.35 -23.81
CA THR A 6 2.77 -13.51 -24.92
C THR A 6 2.84 -12.03 -24.54
N PHE A 7 1.86 -11.52 -23.81
CA PHE A 7 1.87 -10.17 -23.26
C PHE A 7 2.99 -9.98 -22.22
N LEU A 8 3.12 -10.92 -21.28
CA LEU A 8 4.19 -10.93 -20.28
C LEU A 8 5.59 -11.01 -20.92
N ALA A 9 5.77 -11.87 -21.93
CA ALA A 9 7.05 -11.97 -22.64
C ALA A 9 7.39 -10.67 -23.40
N SER A 10 6.41 -10.01 -24.01
CA SER A 10 6.61 -8.74 -24.71
C SER A 10 6.98 -7.60 -23.76
N ALA A 11 6.35 -7.55 -22.57
CA ALA A 11 6.69 -6.60 -21.53
C ALA A 11 8.10 -6.84 -20.97
N VAL A 12 8.49 -8.10 -20.73
CA VAL A 12 9.85 -8.46 -20.27
C VAL A 12 10.92 -8.07 -21.29
N VAL A 13 10.65 -8.20 -22.59
CA VAL A 13 11.56 -7.74 -23.65
C VAL A 13 11.70 -6.21 -23.61
N LEU A 14 10.62 -5.45 -23.46
CA LEU A 14 10.66 -3.99 -23.31
C LEU A 14 11.45 -3.55 -22.06
N LEU A 15 11.25 -4.23 -20.92
CA LEU A 15 12.01 -4.01 -19.69
C LEU A 15 13.52 -4.28 -19.88
N SER A 16 13.88 -5.33 -20.62
CA SER A 16 15.28 -5.67 -20.86
C SER A 16 15.99 -4.62 -21.73
N THR A 17 15.28 -4.01 -22.69
CA THR A 17 15.82 -2.93 -23.50
C THR A 17 15.98 -1.63 -22.72
N GLU A 18 15.09 -1.34 -21.77
CA GLU A 18 15.15 -0.13 -20.95
C GLU A 18 16.24 -0.24 -19.87
N LEU A 19 16.37 -1.40 -19.20
CA LEU A 19 17.44 -1.68 -18.24
C LEU A 19 18.84 -1.61 -18.88
N ALA A 20 18.97 -1.99 -20.15
CA ALA A 20 20.24 -1.87 -20.89
C ALA A 20 20.60 -0.40 -21.22
N SER A 21 19.63 0.51 -21.24
CA SER A 21 19.82 1.93 -21.53
C SER A 21 20.08 2.81 -20.29
N ALA A 22 19.77 2.29 -19.09
CA ALA A 22 19.99 2.98 -17.83
C ALA A 22 21.47 2.94 -17.41
N GLN A 23 22.28 3.87 -17.90
CA GLN A 23 23.64 4.09 -17.38
C GLN A 23 23.61 4.83 -16.03
N PRO A 24 24.38 4.42 -15.02
CA PRO A 24 24.51 5.18 -13.78
C PRO A 24 25.27 6.49 -14.02
N TYR A 25 24.74 7.59 -13.51
CA TYR A 25 25.41 8.90 -13.49
C TYR A 25 26.62 8.83 -12.55
N GLN A 26 27.81 8.56 -13.09
CA GLN A 26 29.08 8.80 -12.38
C GLN A 26 29.44 10.29 -12.52
N GLY A 27 29.17 11.06 -11.47
CA GLY A 27 29.71 12.41 -11.33
C GLY A 27 31.22 12.34 -11.09
N THR A 28 32.03 12.56 -12.11
CA THR A 28 33.47 12.79 -11.96
C THR A 28 33.71 14.21 -11.45
N SER A 29 34.08 14.34 -10.17
CA SER A 29 34.70 15.56 -9.64
C SER A 29 36.18 15.58 -10.02
N GLN A 30 36.58 16.48 -10.92
CA GLN A 30 37.97 16.90 -11.03
C GLN A 30 38.05 18.39 -10.72
N TYR A 31 38.66 18.72 -9.57
CA TYR A 31 39.11 20.07 -9.27
C TYR A 31 40.42 20.33 -10.05
N SER A 32 40.39 21.31 -10.96
CA SER A 32 41.58 21.87 -11.60
C SER A 32 42.08 23.09 -10.81
N VAL A 33 43.36 23.11 -10.48
CA VAL A 33 44.08 24.27 -9.91
C VAL A 33 44.49 25.21 -11.06
N ALA A 34 44.18 26.50 -10.94
CA ALA A 34 44.57 27.58 -11.88
C ALA A 34 46.09 27.88 -11.80
N PRO A 35 46.72 28.64 -12.74
CA PRO A 35 46.49 30.10 -12.83
C PRO A 35 46.67 30.76 -14.22
N ALA A 36 46.07 31.94 -14.44
CA ALA A 36 46.76 33.19 -14.83
C ALA A 36 45.75 34.26 -15.29
N ALA A 37 46.02 35.50 -14.85
CA ALA A 37 45.18 36.69 -14.97
C ALA A 37 45.25 37.38 -16.35
N LEU A 38 44.17 38.08 -16.70
CA LEU A 38 44.22 39.29 -17.53
C LEU A 38 43.03 40.19 -17.19
N SER A 39 43.34 41.36 -16.64
CA SER A 39 42.38 42.43 -16.34
C SER A 39 42.26 43.40 -17.51
N LEU A 40 41.05 43.80 -17.88
CA LEU A 40 40.77 45.06 -18.59
C LEU A 40 39.47 45.62 -18.02
N GLY A 41 39.56 46.79 -17.38
CA GLY A 41 38.43 47.50 -16.80
C GLY A 41 37.72 48.37 -17.84
N HIS A 42 36.42 48.56 -17.67
CA HIS A 42 35.63 49.59 -18.34
C HIS A 42 34.61 50.16 -17.37
N ASP A 43 34.64 51.48 -17.18
CA ASP A 43 33.68 52.24 -16.37
C ASP A 43 32.34 52.37 -17.11
N PHE A 44 31.24 52.20 -16.38
CA PHE A 44 29.86 52.44 -16.83
C PHE A 44 29.46 53.89 -16.53
N ASP A 45 28.60 54.49 -17.37
CA ASP A 45 27.93 55.73 -16.96
C ASP A 45 26.78 55.43 -15.97
N ALA A 46 26.28 56.48 -15.32
CA ALA A 46 25.37 56.36 -14.17
C ALA A 46 23.97 55.79 -14.49
N ASN A 47 23.69 55.44 -15.75
CA ASN A 47 22.43 54.78 -16.15
C ASN A 47 22.65 53.41 -16.83
N GLY A 48 23.89 52.96 -17.04
CA GLY A 48 24.20 51.57 -17.41
C GLY A 48 24.04 51.19 -18.89
N ASP A 49 23.97 52.14 -19.82
CA ASP A 49 23.84 51.84 -21.25
C ASP A 49 25.19 51.78 -21.99
N LEU A 50 25.37 50.73 -22.81
CA LEU A 50 26.48 50.61 -23.76
C LEU A 50 26.11 51.30 -25.09
N THR A 51 26.71 52.45 -25.39
CA THR A 51 26.56 53.10 -26.70
C THR A 51 27.68 52.69 -27.66
N PHE A 52 27.32 52.03 -28.77
CA PHE A 52 28.20 51.92 -29.95
C PHE A 52 27.77 52.95 -31.00
N LYS A 53 28.68 53.86 -31.37
CA LYS A 53 28.54 54.71 -32.56
C LYS A 53 29.41 54.14 -33.68
N TYR A 54 28.81 53.92 -34.86
CA TYR A 54 29.54 53.93 -36.12
C TYR A 54 28.77 54.74 -37.18
N PRO A 55 29.47 55.34 -38.16
CA PRO A 55 28.94 56.42 -38.98
C PRO A 55 28.21 55.91 -40.24
N ASN A 56 27.24 56.71 -40.68
CA ASN A 56 26.55 56.68 -41.98
C ASN A 56 25.51 55.57 -42.20
N SER A 57 24.25 55.84 -41.83
CA SER A 57 23.08 55.73 -42.74
C SER A 57 21.81 56.18 -42.01
N ASP A 58 21.09 57.14 -42.59
CA ASP A 58 19.76 57.56 -42.15
C ASP A 58 18.74 56.44 -42.37
N GLN A 59 18.21 55.85 -41.31
CA GLN A 59 16.87 55.24 -41.26
C GLN A 59 16.50 54.86 -39.82
N GLU A 60 15.47 55.52 -39.27
CA GLU A 60 14.75 55.08 -38.07
C GLU A 60 13.92 53.83 -38.41
N PHE A 61 14.06 52.77 -37.61
CA PHE A 61 13.08 51.68 -37.55
C PHE A 61 12.76 51.40 -36.09
N GLN A 62 11.58 51.84 -35.63
CA GLN A 62 11.02 51.40 -34.37
C GLN A 62 10.49 49.97 -34.55
N LEU A 63 11.19 49.01 -33.94
CA LEU A 63 10.64 47.68 -33.66
C LEU A 63 10.13 47.71 -32.21
N THR A 64 8.84 47.92 -32.04
CA THR A 64 8.12 47.52 -30.83
C THR A 64 8.08 45.99 -30.80
N ALA A 65 9.07 45.39 -30.16
CA ALA A 65 9.01 43.98 -29.80
C ALA A 65 7.96 43.83 -28.70
N GLY A 66 6.78 43.32 -29.06
CA GLY A 66 5.82 42.82 -28.11
C GLY A 66 6.44 41.67 -27.34
N CYS A 67 6.61 41.84 -26.04
CA CYS A 67 6.97 40.76 -25.13
C CYS A 67 5.88 39.69 -25.18
N THR A 68 6.17 38.55 -25.79
CA THR A 68 5.53 37.28 -25.46
C THR A 68 6.63 36.25 -25.26
N GLU A 69 7.47 36.49 -24.25
CA GLU A 69 8.16 35.40 -23.59
C GLU A 69 7.14 34.75 -22.64
N GLU A 70 6.55 33.62 -23.05
CA GLU A 70 6.13 32.62 -22.07
C GLU A 70 7.42 32.07 -21.44
N SER A 71 7.98 32.81 -20.49
CA SER A 71 8.98 32.28 -19.60
C SER A 71 8.30 31.25 -18.71
N CYS A 72 8.45 29.96 -19.06
CA CYS A 72 8.30 28.89 -18.08
C CYS A 72 9.44 29.04 -17.08
N ASP A 73 9.26 29.95 -16.11
CA ASP A 73 10.18 30.15 -15.01
C ASP A 73 10.10 28.92 -14.10
N CYS A 74 10.95 27.94 -14.39
CA CYS A 74 11.01 26.68 -13.65
C CYS A 74 11.62 26.81 -12.25
N GLY A 75 11.77 28.05 -11.75
CA GLY A 75 12.21 28.35 -10.41
C GLY A 75 13.68 27.99 -10.22
N ASP A 76 14.54 28.71 -10.91
CA ASP A 76 15.94 28.97 -10.51
C ASP A 76 16.36 30.39 -10.94
N THR A 77 15.41 31.32 -11.13
CA THR A 77 15.72 32.74 -11.29
C THR A 77 16.03 33.34 -9.93
N VAL A 78 17.30 33.26 -9.53
CA VAL A 78 17.85 34.24 -8.59
C VAL A 78 17.77 35.57 -9.33
N GLY A 79 16.74 36.36 -9.05
CA GLY A 79 16.70 37.75 -9.48
C GLY A 79 17.98 38.43 -9.02
N CYS A 80 18.68 39.11 -9.93
CA CYS A 80 19.84 39.93 -9.60
C CYS A 80 19.41 41.00 -8.58
N GLY A 81 19.53 40.71 -7.28
CA GLY A 81 19.19 41.66 -6.23
C GLY A 81 18.82 41.07 -4.87
N ASP A 82 18.34 39.83 -4.78
CA ASP A 82 17.79 39.32 -3.51
C ASP A 82 18.75 38.38 -2.76
N GLY A 83 18.98 38.71 -1.49
CA GLY A 83 19.90 38.04 -0.59
C GLY A 83 19.58 36.56 -0.40
N VAL A 84 20.63 35.75 -0.46
CA VAL A 84 20.62 34.30 -0.21
C VAL A 84 20.25 34.04 1.26
N SER A 85 18.96 33.82 1.54
CA SER A 85 18.51 33.28 2.82
C SER A 85 17.25 32.41 2.70
N GLY A 86 17.23 31.53 1.71
CA GLY A 86 16.28 30.41 1.66
C GLY A 86 17.04 29.11 1.50
N LYS A 87 17.20 28.32 2.58
CA LYS A 87 17.49 26.88 2.44
C LYS A 87 16.24 26.22 1.84
N GLY A 88 16.04 26.36 0.54
CA GLY A 88 15.04 25.61 -0.21
C GLY A 88 15.39 24.14 -0.07
N GLY A 89 14.66 23.42 0.79
CA GLY A 89 14.78 21.97 0.89
C GLY A 89 14.64 21.38 -0.50
N LYS A 90 15.54 20.47 -0.87
CA LYS A 90 15.51 19.78 -2.17
C LYS A 90 14.12 19.17 -2.34
N LYS A 91 13.34 19.65 -3.34
CA LYS A 91 12.01 19.11 -3.61
C LYS A 91 12.14 17.58 -3.81
N PRO A 92 11.31 16.75 -3.15
CA PRO A 92 11.33 15.31 -3.36
C PRO A 92 11.13 15.00 -4.84
N ASN A 93 11.80 13.97 -5.35
CA ASN A 93 11.58 13.54 -6.73
C ASN A 93 10.10 13.16 -6.89
N PRO A 94 9.33 13.81 -7.79
CA PRO A 94 7.89 13.60 -7.88
C PRO A 94 7.51 12.15 -8.23
N CYS A 95 8.40 11.43 -8.91
CA CYS A 95 8.15 10.03 -9.25
C CYS A 95 8.13 9.10 -8.01
N ALA A 96 8.67 9.51 -6.86
CA ALA A 96 8.68 8.72 -5.63
C ALA A 96 7.27 8.48 -5.04
N GLY A 97 6.33 9.37 -5.35
CA GLY A 97 4.93 9.27 -4.89
C GLY A 97 3.95 8.79 -5.96
N SER A 98 4.44 8.44 -7.16
CA SER A 98 3.60 8.14 -8.34
C SER A 98 2.85 6.80 -8.24
N HIS A 99 3.47 5.81 -7.61
CA HIS A 99 2.90 4.48 -7.43
C HIS A 99 2.16 4.38 -6.10
N LYS A 100 0.90 3.95 -6.14
CA LYS A 100 0.03 3.79 -4.98
C LYS A 100 -0.14 2.30 -4.62
N ALA A 101 -0.76 2.01 -3.48
CA ALA A 101 -1.04 0.63 -3.05
C ALA A 101 -2.00 -0.12 -4.01
N LEU A 102 -2.91 0.63 -4.62
CA LEU A 102 -3.78 0.20 -5.72
C LEU A 102 -3.23 0.82 -7.00
N PHE A 103 -2.79 0.01 -7.96
CA PHE A 103 -2.08 0.55 -9.13
C PHE A 103 -2.98 1.33 -10.08
N TYR A 104 -4.30 1.14 -10.01
CA TYR A 104 -5.24 1.97 -10.74
C TYR A 104 -5.39 3.39 -10.16
N ASP A 105 -4.82 3.67 -8.99
CA ASP A 105 -4.75 5.01 -8.39
C ASP A 105 -3.39 5.70 -8.63
N ASN A 106 -2.48 5.06 -9.40
CA ASN A 106 -1.21 5.66 -9.78
C ASN A 106 -1.41 7.02 -10.47
N ASP A 107 -0.55 7.98 -10.16
CA ASP A 107 -0.59 9.34 -10.70
C ASP A 107 0.75 9.74 -11.33
N PHE A 108 0.71 9.98 -12.64
CA PHE A 108 1.86 10.36 -13.46
C PHE A 108 1.76 11.79 -14.01
N ASN A 109 0.86 12.63 -13.47
CA ASN A 109 0.68 14.00 -13.94
C ASN A 109 1.94 14.88 -13.82
N TYR A 110 2.92 14.50 -12.98
CA TYR A 110 4.21 15.19 -12.93
C TYR A 110 4.98 15.16 -14.26
N LEU A 111 4.70 14.21 -15.15
CA LEU A 111 5.30 14.16 -16.49
C LEU A 111 4.77 15.27 -17.41
N LYS A 112 3.65 15.89 -17.06
CA LYS A 112 3.11 17.05 -17.78
C LYS A 112 3.76 18.36 -17.34
N ASP A 113 4.50 18.35 -16.23
CA ASP A 113 5.21 19.54 -15.74
C ASP A 113 6.41 19.85 -16.66
N PRO A 114 6.44 20.99 -17.37
CA PRO A 114 7.55 21.36 -18.24
C PRO A 114 8.88 21.51 -17.48
N CYS A 115 8.82 21.68 -16.16
CA CYS A 115 9.96 21.81 -15.27
C CYS A 115 10.48 20.46 -14.75
N TYR A 116 9.75 19.36 -14.97
CA TYR A 116 10.27 18.03 -14.70
C TYR A 116 11.33 17.65 -15.73
N LYS A 117 12.60 17.59 -15.30
CA LYS A 117 13.76 17.17 -16.13
C LYS A 117 14.30 15.79 -15.73
N GLY A 118 13.58 15.07 -14.87
CA GLY A 118 13.99 13.75 -14.39
C GLY A 118 13.67 12.63 -15.39
N HIS A 119 14.19 11.44 -15.10
CA HIS A 119 13.84 10.20 -15.80
C HIS A 119 13.88 9.03 -14.82
N CYS A 120 12.72 8.60 -14.33
CA CYS A 120 12.57 7.49 -13.40
C CYS A 120 12.04 6.26 -14.12
N LEU A 121 12.84 5.19 -14.29
CA LEU A 121 12.48 3.91 -14.96
C LEU A 121 11.30 4.06 -15.94
N GLY A 122 10.26 3.23 -16.04
CA GLY A 122 9.20 3.33 -17.06
C GLY A 122 8.34 4.62 -17.18
N ASP A 123 8.81 5.82 -16.84
CA ASP A 123 8.22 7.13 -17.22
C ASP A 123 7.84 7.16 -18.72
N CYS A 124 8.67 6.60 -19.60
CA CYS A 124 8.40 6.57 -21.05
C CYS A 124 7.18 5.73 -21.44
N LEU A 125 6.68 4.90 -20.53
CA LEU A 125 5.51 4.04 -20.70
C LEU A 125 4.24 4.66 -20.11
N LYS A 126 4.28 5.92 -19.66
CA LYS A 126 3.13 6.63 -19.07
C LYS A 126 2.64 7.72 -20.01
N LEU A 127 1.35 8.01 -19.94
CA LEU A 127 0.65 9.03 -20.72
C LEU A 127 0.88 8.91 -22.25
N MET A 128 1.11 7.69 -22.74
CA MET A 128 1.41 7.47 -24.16
C MET A 128 0.16 7.78 -24.99
N PRO A 129 0.24 8.62 -26.02
CA PRO A 129 -0.92 8.95 -26.85
C PRO A 129 -1.33 7.74 -27.68
N VAL A 130 -2.61 7.40 -27.63
CA VAL A 130 -3.19 6.33 -28.45
C VAL A 130 -3.70 6.97 -29.74
N SER A 131 -2.81 7.07 -30.75
CA SER A 131 -2.90 7.77 -32.05
C SER A 131 -2.09 9.07 -32.13
N GLN A 132 -1.68 9.46 -33.35
CA GLN A 132 -0.85 10.65 -33.60
C GLN A 132 -1.51 11.96 -33.15
N ASP A 133 -2.85 12.00 -33.12
CA ASP A 133 -3.66 13.14 -32.71
C ASP A 133 -4.32 12.94 -31.35
N ASN A 134 -3.90 11.93 -30.58
CA ASN A 134 -4.40 11.60 -29.25
C ASN A 134 -5.93 11.37 -29.20
N ARG A 135 -6.55 11.01 -30.34
CA ARG A 135 -8.00 10.83 -30.45
C ARG A 135 -8.56 9.75 -29.55
N TRP A 136 -7.76 8.76 -29.18
CA TRP A 136 -8.20 7.63 -28.35
C TRP A 136 -7.61 7.71 -26.94
N GLY A 137 -7.20 8.92 -26.52
CA GLY A 137 -6.73 9.21 -25.17
C GLY A 137 -5.34 8.62 -24.90
N THR A 138 -5.06 8.34 -23.62
CA THR A 138 -3.72 7.99 -23.15
C THR A 138 -3.63 6.59 -22.56
N LEU A 139 -2.46 5.96 -22.71
CA LEU A 139 -2.15 4.65 -22.19
C LEU A 139 -0.97 4.72 -21.20
N ASP A 140 -1.15 4.15 -20.01
CA ASP A 140 -0.05 3.82 -19.13
C ASP A 140 0.17 2.31 -19.11
N ILE A 141 1.42 1.88 -19.21
CA ILE A 141 1.85 0.50 -18.95
C ILE A 141 2.85 0.54 -17.80
N GLY A 142 2.75 -0.39 -16.87
CA GLY A 142 3.69 -0.45 -15.75
C GLY A 142 3.58 -1.72 -14.95
N GLY A 143 4.25 -1.73 -13.81
CA GLY A 143 4.21 -2.88 -12.95
C GLY A 143 5.11 -2.82 -11.74
N GLN A 144 5.25 -3.98 -11.14
CA GLN A 144 6.09 -4.24 -9.99
C GLN A 144 6.75 -5.60 -10.12
N LEU A 145 8.03 -5.65 -9.76
CA LEU A 145 8.71 -6.87 -9.37
C LEU A 145 8.98 -6.82 -7.86
N ARG A 146 8.64 -7.90 -7.15
CA ARG A 146 8.92 -8.08 -5.73
C ARG A 146 9.55 -9.45 -5.51
N LEU A 147 10.66 -9.46 -4.78
CA LEU A 147 11.31 -10.67 -4.29
C LEU A 147 11.32 -10.61 -2.77
N ARG A 148 10.93 -11.69 -2.10
CA ARG A 148 10.94 -11.74 -0.63
C ARG A 148 11.42 -13.10 -0.12
N TYR A 149 12.56 -13.10 0.55
CA TYR A 149 13.05 -14.28 1.26
C TYR A 149 12.40 -14.37 2.65
N HIS A 150 12.04 -15.58 3.06
CA HIS A 150 11.52 -15.91 4.37
C HIS A 150 12.44 -16.94 5.05
N HIS A 151 12.74 -16.69 6.32
CA HIS A 151 13.24 -17.67 7.26
C HIS A 151 12.27 -17.70 8.45
N GLU A 152 11.56 -18.81 8.60
CA GLU A 152 10.48 -18.97 9.56
C GLU A 152 10.79 -20.12 10.51
N VAL A 153 10.84 -19.86 11.82
CA VAL A 153 11.01 -20.87 12.86
C VAL A 153 9.76 -20.88 13.73
N GLY A 154 9.18 -22.06 13.99
CA GLY A 154 7.98 -22.15 14.82
C GLY A 154 6.69 -21.65 14.16
N MET A 155 6.67 -21.39 12.84
CA MET A 155 5.50 -20.86 12.13
C MET A 155 4.67 -21.93 11.40
N GLY A 156 4.97 -23.22 11.61
CA GLY A 156 4.22 -24.35 11.05
C GLY A 156 4.54 -24.63 9.58
N GLN A 157 3.51 -24.89 8.77
CA GLN A 157 3.64 -25.18 7.31
C GLN A 157 4.49 -26.40 6.98
N GLN A 158 4.50 -27.40 7.86
CA GLN A 158 5.10 -28.71 7.61
C GLN A 158 4.06 -29.79 7.92
N ALA A 159 4.18 -30.95 7.26
CA ALA A 159 3.18 -32.01 7.38
C ALA A 159 3.07 -32.51 8.83
N GLY A 160 1.86 -32.43 9.40
CA GLY A 160 1.58 -32.87 10.76
C GLY A 160 1.92 -31.85 11.86
N GLU A 161 2.54 -30.73 11.51
CA GLU A 161 2.99 -29.72 12.48
C GLU A 161 2.14 -28.45 12.37
N THR A 162 1.62 -27.99 13.51
CA THR A 162 0.95 -26.69 13.61
C THR A 162 1.97 -25.58 13.89
N ARG A 163 1.49 -24.36 14.13
CA ARG A 163 2.35 -23.29 14.65
C ARG A 163 2.89 -23.63 16.04
N PHE A 164 4.01 -23.03 16.40
CA PHE A 164 4.72 -23.18 17.68
C PHE A 164 5.25 -24.60 17.95
N GLU A 165 5.38 -25.39 16.89
CA GLU A 165 6.10 -26.66 16.84
C GLU A 165 7.50 -26.45 16.24
N PRO A 166 8.49 -27.33 16.47
CA PRO A 166 9.89 -27.17 16.05
C PRO A 166 10.08 -27.31 14.53
N THR A 167 9.50 -26.37 13.79
CA THR A 167 9.49 -26.25 12.34
C THR A 167 10.48 -25.19 11.90
N THR A 168 11.07 -25.36 10.72
CA THR A 168 11.93 -24.35 10.10
C THR A 168 11.72 -24.35 8.60
N ASN A 169 11.30 -23.20 8.06
CA ASN A 169 11.05 -23.02 6.64
C ASN A 169 11.94 -21.92 6.07
N ASP A 170 12.59 -22.24 4.95
CA ASP A 170 13.32 -21.30 4.13
C ASP A 170 12.70 -21.33 2.73
N PHE A 171 12.31 -20.18 2.22
CA PHE A 171 11.78 -20.06 0.87
C PHE A 171 11.90 -18.64 0.32
N LEU A 172 11.85 -18.52 -1.00
CA LEU A 172 11.84 -17.26 -1.72
C LEU A 172 10.48 -17.08 -2.40
N LEU A 173 9.81 -15.98 -2.13
CA LEU A 173 8.65 -15.53 -2.86
C LEU A 173 9.06 -14.61 -3.99
N SER A 174 8.49 -14.81 -5.17
CA SER A 174 8.56 -13.86 -6.27
C SER A 174 7.15 -13.44 -6.67
N ARG A 175 6.97 -12.16 -6.96
CA ARG A 175 5.73 -11.59 -7.47
C ARG A 175 6.03 -10.59 -8.58
N VAL A 176 5.37 -10.79 -9.71
CA VAL A 176 5.30 -9.81 -10.81
C VAL A 176 3.86 -9.36 -10.93
N ARG A 177 3.65 -8.04 -10.95
CA ARG A 177 2.36 -7.44 -11.30
C ARG A 177 2.57 -6.55 -12.51
N LEU A 178 1.76 -6.69 -13.54
CA LEU A 178 1.76 -5.80 -14.70
C LEU A 178 0.39 -5.19 -14.87
N TYR A 179 0.34 -3.92 -15.25
CA TYR A 179 -0.92 -3.23 -15.52
C TYR A 179 -0.88 -2.47 -16.84
N SER A 180 -2.10 -2.24 -17.36
CA SER A 180 -2.41 -1.35 -18.47
C SER A 180 -3.58 -0.46 -18.06
N ASN A 181 -3.39 0.85 -18.18
CA ASN A 181 -4.40 1.87 -17.88
C ASN A 181 -4.72 2.65 -19.16
N TRP A 182 -5.87 2.39 -19.75
CA TRP A 182 -6.31 3.12 -20.93
C TRP A 182 -7.40 4.13 -20.57
N GLN A 183 -7.02 5.40 -20.52
CA GLN A 183 -7.92 6.53 -20.36
C GLN A 183 -8.36 6.98 -21.76
N VAL A 184 -9.52 6.53 -22.22
CA VAL A 184 -10.01 6.83 -23.58
C VAL A 184 -10.35 8.30 -23.72
N ASN A 185 -10.99 8.86 -22.69
CA ASN A 185 -11.37 10.26 -22.52
C ASN A 185 -11.78 10.49 -21.05
N ASP A 186 -12.32 11.66 -20.73
CA ASP A 186 -12.75 12.02 -19.37
C ASP A 186 -13.95 11.20 -18.84
N HIS A 187 -14.61 10.40 -19.70
CA HIS A 187 -15.79 9.62 -19.35
C HIS A 187 -15.58 8.11 -19.29
N LEU A 188 -14.56 7.58 -19.97
CA LEU A 188 -14.38 6.15 -20.16
C LEU A 188 -12.93 5.72 -19.94
N ARG A 189 -12.76 4.75 -19.04
CA ARG A 189 -11.47 4.12 -18.72
C ARG A 189 -11.58 2.61 -18.75
N PHE A 190 -10.56 1.96 -19.28
CA PHE A 190 -10.34 0.52 -19.15
C PHE A 190 -9.07 0.27 -18.34
N TYR A 191 -9.15 -0.64 -17.37
CA TYR A 191 -7.99 -1.01 -16.56
C TYR A 191 -7.85 -2.52 -16.48
N VAL A 192 -6.61 -2.98 -16.68
CA VAL A 192 -6.25 -4.39 -16.58
C VAL A 192 -4.99 -4.49 -15.75
N GLU A 193 -4.96 -5.42 -14.81
CA GLU A 193 -3.80 -5.77 -14.04
C GLU A 193 -3.74 -7.28 -13.81
N GLY A 194 -2.59 -7.87 -14.15
CA GLY A 194 -2.29 -9.28 -13.94
C GLY A 194 -1.21 -9.49 -12.89
N ILE A 195 -1.20 -10.68 -12.30
CA ILE A 195 -0.21 -11.13 -11.32
C ILE A 195 0.37 -12.50 -11.71
N ASP A 196 1.66 -12.68 -11.45
CA ASP A 196 2.30 -13.98 -11.33
C ASP A 196 3.03 -14.03 -9.98
N ALA A 197 2.67 -15.00 -9.14
CA ALA A 197 3.17 -15.15 -7.78
C ALA A 197 3.65 -16.60 -7.56
N GLN A 198 4.91 -16.77 -7.18
CA GLN A 198 5.54 -18.07 -7.05
C GLN A 198 6.33 -18.22 -5.75
N VAL A 199 6.54 -19.49 -5.38
CA VAL A 199 7.48 -19.92 -4.35
C VAL A 199 8.64 -20.62 -5.06
N ALA A 200 9.86 -20.19 -4.76
CA ALA A 200 11.11 -20.76 -5.24
C ALA A 200 12.05 -21.05 -4.08
N ALA A 201 13.09 -21.85 -4.32
CA ALA A 201 14.13 -22.18 -3.34
C ALA A 201 13.60 -22.64 -1.97
N ALA A 202 12.40 -23.23 -1.93
CA ALA A 202 11.80 -23.75 -0.72
C ALA A 202 12.53 -25.02 -0.27
N ASN A 203 12.72 -25.17 1.04
CA ASN A 203 13.15 -26.45 1.59
C ASN A 203 12.06 -27.53 1.36
N SER A 204 12.45 -28.80 1.43
CA SER A 204 11.56 -29.92 1.06
C SER A 204 10.40 -30.16 2.04
N ALA A 205 10.46 -29.57 3.24
CA ALA A 205 9.44 -29.74 4.28
C ALA A 205 8.33 -28.70 4.16
N TYR A 206 8.61 -27.54 3.55
CA TYR A 206 7.68 -26.44 3.44
C TYR A 206 6.48 -26.76 2.54
N ILE A 207 5.28 -26.49 3.06
CA ILE A 207 4.01 -26.58 2.37
C ILE A 207 3.54 -25.14 2.07
N PRO A 208 3.49 -24.71 0.80
CA PRO A 208 3.03 -23.37 0.45
C PRO A 208 1.58 -23.11 0.88
N ARG A 209 1.34 -21.94 1.48
CA ARG A 209 0.01 -21.44 1.84
C ARG A 209 -0.74 -21.01 0.57
N PRO A 210 -2.08 -20.93 0.59
CA PRO A 210 -2.86 -20.38 -0.51
C PRO A 210 -2.43 -18.96 -0.93
N ILE A 211 -1.91 -18.18 0.01
CA ILE A 211 -1.46 -16.79 -0.21
C ILE A 211 -0.05 -16.66 -0.80
N ASP A 212 0.65 -17.78 -1.04
CA ASP A 212 2.03 -17.79 -1.50
C ASP A 212 2.15 -17.95 -3.03
N ARG A 213 1.12 -18.49 -3.68
CA ARG A 213 1.17 -18.84 -5.12
C ARG A 213 -0.10 -18.45 -5.86
N ASN A 214 0.07 -17.87 -7.04
CA ASN A 214 -0.98 -17.66 -8.05
C ASN A 214 -0.30 -17.61 -9.43
N PHE A 215 -0.50 -18.65 -10.25
CA PHE A 215 0.27 -18.88 -11.48
C PHE A 215 -0.32 -18.16 -12.72
N GLY A 216 -0.57 -16.85 -12.59
CA GLY A 216 -1.04 -16.02 -13.70
C GLY A 216 -2.54 -15.78 -13.68
N ASP A 217 -2.96 -14.72 -12.99
CA ASP A 217 -4.37 -14.31 -12.87
C ASP A 217 -4.57 -12.80 -13.03
N PHE A 218 -5.82 -12.34 -13.15
CA PHE A 218 -6.20 -10.93 -13.15
C PHE A 218 -6.52 -10.45 -11.73
N LEU A 219 -5.81 -9.43 -11.26
CA LEU A 219 -6.14 -8.72 -10.02
C LEU A 219 -7.22 -7.67 -10.24
N ASN A 220 -7.12 -6.94 -11.35
CA ASN A 220 -8.07 -5.91 -11.73
C ASN A 220 -8.42 -6.07 -13.22
N LEU A 221 -9.71 -6.05 -13.54
CA LEU A 221 -10.22 -6.06 -14.91
C LEU A 221 -11.57 -5.36 -14.89
N PHE A 222 -11.56 -4.04 -15.14
CA PHE A 222 -12.76 -3.23 -15.00
C PHE A 222 -12.86 -2.11 -16.02
N VAL A 223 -14.08 -1.56 -16.11
CA VAL A 223 -14.40 -0.34 -16.83
C VAL A 223 -14.88 0.71 -15.84
N ASP A 224 -14.33 1.92 -15.91
CA ASP A 224 -14.91 3.09 -15.22
C ASP A 224 -15.70 3.94 -16.21
N LEU A 225 -16.90 4.32 -15.80
CA LEU A 225 -17.82 5.20 -16.51
C LEU A 225 -18.13 6.41 -15.64
N LYS A 226 -17.71 7.60 -16.07
CA LYS A 226 -18.08 8.86 -15.40
C LYS A 226 -19.52 9.21 -15.78
N LEU A 227 -20.46 8.90 -14.88
CA LEU A 227 -21.90 9.13 -15.08
C LEU A 227 -22.26 10.61 -14.90
N LEU A 228 -21.61 11.26 -13.93
CA LEU A 228 -21.74 12.68 -13.59
C LEU A 228 -20.36 13.24 -13.24
N GLU A 229 -20.21 14.56 -13.17
CA GLU A 229 -18.95 15.20 -12.73
C GLU A 229 -18.44 14.67 -11.39
N SER A 230 -19.37 14.37 -10.47
CA SER A 230 -19.09 13.86 -9.12
C SER A 230 -19.14 12.34 -9.00
N THR A 231 -19.57 11.60 -10.04
CA THR A 231 -19.95 10.18 -9.89
C THR A 231 -19.34 9.31 -10.97
N THR A 232 -18.58 8.30 -10.55
CA THR A 232 -18.01 7.28 -11.42
C THR A 232 -18.54 5.90 -11.03
N LEU A 233 -18.99 5.14 -12.01
CA LEU A 233 -19.37 3.73 -11.85
C LEU A 233 -18.24 2.84 -12.37
N ARG A 234 -17.74 1.95 -11.52
CA ARG A 234 -16.81 0.87 -11.87
C ARG A 234 -17.55 -0.44 -11.99
N VAL A 235 -17.32 -1.20 -13.05
CA VAL A 235 -17.86 -2.56 -13.23
C VAL A 235 -16.73 -3.51 -13.64
N GLY A 236 -16.62 -4.63 -12.94
CA GLY A 236 -15.64 -5.69 -13.22
C GLY A 236 -14.93 -6.20 -11.97
N ARG A 237 -13.83 -6.92 -12.19
CA ARG A 237 -12.93 -7.39 -11.13
C ARG A 237 -12.10 -6.23 -10.60
N GLN A 238 -12.08 -6.05 -9.30
CA GLN A 238 -11.42 -4.94 -8.64
C GLN A 238 -10.95 -5.30 -7.24
N GLU A 239 -9.81 -4.75 -6.87
CA GLU A 239 -9.37 -4.72 -5.48
C GLU A 239 -10.18 -3.70 -4.68
N LEU A 240 -10.35 -3.97 -3.38
CA LEU A 240 -10.99 -3.05 -2.44
C LEU A 240 -10.02 -2.70 -1.31
N LEU A 241 -9.85 -1.41 -1.03
CA LEU A 241 -8.98 -0.88 0.01
C LEU A 241 -9.71 0.26 0.70
N TYR A 242 -10.01 0.11 1.99
CA TYR A 242 -10.73 1.13 2.75
C TYR A 242 -10.05 1.48 4.07
N GLY A 243 -10.14 2.76 4.44
CA GLY A 243 -9.52 3.32 5.64
C GLY A 243 -8.03 3.00 5.71
N ASN A 244 -7.58 2.50 6.85
CA ASN A 244 -6.22 2.03 7.05
C ASN A 244 -6.07 0.51 6.84
N GLN A 245 -7.04 -0.14 6.21
CA GLN A 245 -7.02 -1.58 5.90
C GLN A 245 -7.21 -2.54 7.10
N ARG A 246 -7.74 -2.05 8.23
CA ARG A 246 -8.09 -2.91 9.39
C ARG A 246 -9.28 -3.84 9.18
N LEU A 247 -10.11 -3.61 8.14
CA LEU A 247 -11.27 -4.46 7.80
C LEU A 247 -11.27 -4.93 6.33
N ILE A 248 -10.84 -4.07 5.41
CA ILE A 248 -10.87 -4.37 3.96
C ILE A 248 -9.53 -3.97 3.33
N SER A 249 -8.87 -4.95 2.75
CA SER A 249 -7.54 -4.84 2.16
C SER A 249 -7.39 -5.80 1.00
N PRO A 250 -6.63 -5.42 -0.05
CA PRO A 250 -6.13 -6.38 -1.02
C PRO A 250 -5.09 -7.35 -0.44
N LEU A 251 -4.71 -7.22 0.83
CA LEU A 251 -3.71 -8.04 1.52
C LEU A 251 -2.34 -7.97 0.84
N ASP A 252 -1.77 -6.77 0.66
CA ASP A 252 -0.52 -6.62 -0.08
C ASP A 252 0.70 -7.32 0.56
N TRP A 253 0.62 -7.66 1.85
CA TRP A 253 1.61 -8.53 2.50
C TRP A 253 1.69 -9.92 1.84
N ALA A 254 0.56 -10.50 1.42
CA ALA A 254 0.57 -11.80 0.77
C ALA A 254 1.36 -11.76 -0.55
N ASN A 255 1.83 -12.93 -1.00
CA ASN A 255 2.40 -13.02 -2.34
C ASN A 255 1.33 -12.91 -3.42
N THR A 256 0.12 -13.36 -3.09
CA THR A 256 -1.10 -13.12 -3.85
C THR A 256 -1.82 -11.87 -3.31
N ARG A 257 -2.97 -11.51 -3.87
CA ARG A 257 -3.79 -10.39 -3.40
C ARG A 257 -5.27 -10.78 -3.45
N ARG A 258 -6.10 -10.11 -2.66
CA ARG A 258 -7.56 -10.31 -2.62
C ARG A 258 -8.24 -9.38 -3.60
N THR A 259 -9.15 -9.93 -4.39
CA THR A 259 -9.95 -9.19 -5.36
C THR A 259 -11.42 -9.58 -5.28
N PHE A 260 -12.26 -8.77 -5.90
CA PHE A 260 -13.71 -8.89 -5.86
C PHE A 260 -14.31 -8.59 -7.22
N GLU A 261 -15.38 -9.29 -7.60
CA GLU A 261 -16.10 -9.03 -8.85
C GLU A 261 -17.47 -8.42 -8.61
N GLY A 262 -17.74 -7.30 -9.28
CA GLY A 262 -19.05 -6.68 -9.23
C GLY A 262 -19.02 -5.23 -9.66
N ALA A 263 -19.79 -4.39 -8.98
CA ALA A 263 -19.91 -2.97 -9.29
C ALA A 263 -19.67 -2.10 -8.06
N LYS A 264 -19.11 -0.91 -8.32
CA LYS A 264 -18.87 0.12 -7.31
C LYS A 264 -19.19 1.50 -7.86
N ALA A 265 -20.00 2.27 -7.16
CA ALA A 265 -20.20 3.69 -7.40
C ALA A 265 -19.28 4.50 -6.47
N MET A 266 -18.52 5.42 -7.03
CA MET A 266 -17.63 6.35 -6.33
C MET A 266 -18.18 7.76 -6.51
N ILE A 267 -18.54 8.41 -5.40
CA ILE A 267 -19.23 9.70 -5.39
C ILE A 267 -18.39 10.70 -4.60
N LYS A 268 -18.08 11.86 -5.20
CA LYS A 268 -17.36 12.97 -4.55
C LYS A 268 -18.25 14.21 -4.49
N ALA A 269 -18.56 14.71 -3.29
CA ALA A 269 -19.42 15.87 -3.09
C ALA A 269 -18.92 16.74 -1.94
N GLY A 270 -18.31 17.89 -2.27
CA GLY A 270 -17.65 18.74 -1.27
C GLY A 270 -16.56 17.95 -0.53
N ASP A 271 -16.61 17.95 0.80
CA ASP A 271 -15.65 17.23 1.65
C ASP A 271 -16.00 15.75 1.85
N TRP A 272 -17.00 15.23 1.13
CA TRP A 272 -17.41 13.82 1.19
C TRP A 272 -16.89 13.02 0.01
N GLU A 273 -16.29 11.87 0.31
CA GLU A 273 -16.07 10.77 -0.63
C GLU A 273 -16.90 9.57 -0.16
N THR A 274 -17.70 8.98 -1.04
CA THR A 274 -18.59 7.85 -0.73
C THR A 274 -18.46 6.77 -1.78
N ASP A 275 -18.11 5.57 -1.33
CA ASP A 275 -18.08 4.36 -2.13
C ASP A 275 -19.24 3.45 -1.74
N ILE A 276 -20.04 3.04 -2.72
CA ILE A 276 -21.10 2.03 -2.55
C ILE A 276 -20.78 0.88 -3.48
N PHE A 277 -20.67 -0.33 -2.94
CA PHE A 277 -20.27 -1.50 -3.73
C PHE A 277 -21.17 -2.71 -3.45
N TYR A 278 -21.33 -3.54 -4.48
CA TYR A 278 -21.87 -4.89 -4.39
C TYR A 278 -21.00 -5.79 -5.25
N THR A 279 -20.32 -6.72 -4.60
CA THR A 279 -19.29 -7.56 -5.21
C THR A 279 -19.37 -8.99 -4.67
N HIS A 280 -18.58 -9.89 -5.24
CA HIS A 280 -18.36 -11.24 -4.74
C HIS A 280 -16.87 -11.46 -4.52
N TYR A 281 -16.51 -12.16 -3.45
CA TYR A 281 -15.13 -12.51 -3.18
C TYR A 281 -14.58 -13.44 -4.27
N VAL A 282 -13.35 -13.18 -4.73
CA VAL A 282 -12.62 -14.05 -5.65
C VAL A 282 -11.55 -14.80 -4.86
N PRO A 283 -11.79 -16.06 -4.47
CA PRO A 283 -10.76 -16.88 -3.82
C PRO A 283 -9.60 -17.17 -4.78
N VAL A 284 -8.38 -17.15 -4.23
CA VAL A 284 -7.19 -17.52 -5.00
C VAL A 284 -7.08 -19.03 -5.14
N VAL A 285 -7.00 -19.52 -6.37
CA VAL A 285 -6.78 -20.92 -6.69
C VAL A 285 -5.52 -21.08 -7.55
N PRO A 286 -4.39 -21.52 -6.97
CA PRO A 286 -3.08 -21.37 -7.61
C PRO A 286 -2.92 -21.93 -9.03
N ASN A 287 -3.68 -22.97 -9.40
CA ASN A 287 -3.48 -23.74 -10.64
C ASN A 287 -4.55 -23.48 -11.72
N GLU A 288 -5.44 -22.51 -11.52
CA GLU A 288 -6.46 -22.11 -12.48
C GLU A 288 -6.64 -20.59 -12.48
N LEU A 289 -7.44 -20.06 -13.40
CA LEU A 289 -7.84 -18.66 -13.29
C LEU A 289 -8.82 -18.54 -12.12
N ASP A 290 -8.60 -17.56 -11.25
CA ASP A 290 -9.47 -17.37 -10.11
C ASP A 290 -10.88 -17.01 -10.62
N GLU A 291 -11.93 -17.49 -9.95
CA GLU A 291 -13.33 -17.18 -10.28
C GLU A 291 -14.04 -16.62 -9.05
N ALA A 292 -15.02 -15.75 -9.25
CA ALA A 292 -15.82 -15.24 -8.14
C ALA A 292 -16.65 -16.36 -7.49
N ASP A 293 -16.59 -16.42 -6.16
CA ASP A 293 -17.50 -17.24 -5.38
C ASP A 293 -18.83 -16.49 -5.22
N TYR A 294 -19.81 -16.82 -6.06
CA TYR A 294 -21.14 -16.21 -6.03
C TYR A 294 -21.95 -16.53 -4.76
N ASN A 295 -21.50 -17.49 -3.93
CA ASN A 295 -22.07 -17.73 -2.61
C ASN A 295 -21.51 -16.76 -1.55
N GLN A 296 -20.53 -15.93 -1.90
CA GLN A 296 -19.89 -14.97 -1.00
C GLN A 296 -20.07 -13.51 -1.45
N PRO A 297 -21.30 -12.98 -1.46
CA PRO A 297 -21.52 -11.58 -1.74
C PRO A 297 -20.93 -10.71 -0.62
N PHE A 298 -20.22 -9.67 -1.04
CA PHE A 298 -19.56 -8.69 -0.20
C PHE A 298 -19.95 -7.29 -0.68
N TYR A 299 -20.63 -6.54 0.17
CA TYR A 299 -21.28 -5.29 -0.21
C TYR A 299 -21.20 -4.27 0.92
N GLY A 300 -21.36 -2.99 0.60
CA GLY A 300 -21.27 -1.96 1.62
C GLY A 300 -21.35 -0.54 1.12
N CYS A 301 -21.33 0.36 2.08
CA CYS A 301 -21.19 1.79 1.89
C CYS A 301 -20.06 2.26 2.82
N TYR A 302 -19.04 2.89 2.24
CA TYR A 302 -17.92 3.45 2.97
C TYR A 302 -17.83 4.94 2.65
N MET A 303 -17.94 5.77 3.67
CA MET A 303 -17.92 7.22 3.52
C MET A 303 -16.66 7.77 4.19
N SER A 304 -16.14 8.88 3.66
CA SER A 304 -15.02 9.62 4.22
C SER A 304 -15.35 11.10 4.19
N TYR A 305 -15.35 11.75 5.35
CA TYR A 305 -15.54 13.19 5.49
C TYR A 305 -14.25 13.85 5.95
N SER A 306 -13.73 14.76 5.15
CA SER A 306 -12.49 15.49 5.38
C SER A 306 -12.68 16.99 5.61
N GLY A 307 -13.89 17.44 5.99
CA GLY A 307 -14.18 18.86 6.21
C GLY A 307 -13.70 19.42 7.55
N PHE A 308 -12.97 18.62 8.33
CA PHE A 308 -12.27 19.08 9.53
C PHE A 308 -10.77 19.21 9.24
N ASP A 309 -10.14 20.28 9.72
CA ASP A 309 -8.74 20.58 9.43
C ASP A 309 -7.77 19.49 9.92
N ASN A 310 -8.11 18.83 11.03
CA ASN A 310 -7.18 18.02 11.82
C ASN A 310 -7.50 16.53 11.85
N PHE A 311 -8.67 16.11 11.34
CA PHE A 311 -9.08 14.71 11.37
C PHE A 311 -10.09 14.36 10.28
N VAL A 312 -10.17 13.06 9.98
CA VAL A 312 -11.11 12.48 9.02
C VAL A 312 -12.07 11.56 9.77
N VAL A 313 -13.34 11.62 9.42
CA VAL A 313 -14.39 10.74 9.96
C VAL A 313 -14.88 9.84 8.84
N GLN A 314 -14.93 8.52 9.10
CA GLN A 314 -15.26 7.52 8.11
C GLN A 314 -16.30 6.54 8.65
N PRO A 315 -17.61 6.85 8.56
CA PRO A 315 -18.65 5.89 8.89
C PRO A 315 -18.78 4.84 7.78
N PHE A 316 -19.15 3.63 8.15
CA PHE A 316 -19.31 2.54 7.19
C PHE A 316 -20.38 1.53 7.60
N TYR A 317 -20.92 0.87 6.59
CA TYR A 317 -21.70 -0.35 6.68
C TYR A 317 -21.10 -1.38 5.72
N ILE A 318 -20.89 -2.60 6.21
CA ILE A 318 -20.33 -3.72 5.43
C ILE A 318 -21.19 -4.96 5.67
N GLY A 319 -21.73 -5.52 4.59
CA GLY A 319 -22.37 -6.82 4.55
C GLY A 319 -21.44 -7.88 3.97
N TYR A 320 -21.40 -9.05 4.59
CA TYR A 320 -20.68 -10.21 4.09
C TYR A 320 -21.50 -11.47 4.34
N ASP A 321 -21.96 -12.10 3.26
CA ASP A 321 -22.65 -13.38 3.36
C ASP A 321 -21.74 -14.48 2.85
N ASN A 322 -21.96 -15.69 3.33
CA ASN A 322 -21.33 -16.90 2.83
C ASN A 322 -22.37 -18.01 2.87
N GLN A 323 -22.78 -18.52 1.72
CA GLN A 323 -23.77 -19.59 1.60
C GLN A 323 -23.12 -20.97 1.39
N ASN A 324 -21.79 -21.04 1.41
CA ASN A 324 -21.10 -22.32 1.34
C ASN A 324 -21.34 -23.14 2.62
N PRO A 325 -21.30 -24.48 2.53
CA PRO A 325 -21.43 -25.34 3.71
C PRO A 325 -20.40 -24.99 4.78
N ALA A 326 -20.78 -25.20 6.04
CA ALA A 326 -19.91 -25.02 7.18
C ALA A 326 -18.61 -25.84 7.03
N GLY A 327 -17.47 -25.18 7.25
CA GLY A 327 -16.18 -25.84 7.37
C GLY A 327 -15.96 -26.43 8.78
N PRO A 328 -14.76 -26.99 9.04
CA PRO A 328 -14.42 -27.57 10.35
C PRO A 328 -14.29 -26.53 11.47
N VAL A 329 -14.21 -25.24 11.12
CA VAL A 329 -14.10 -24.13 12.07
C VAL A 329 -15.48 -23.54 12.32
N ALA A 330 -15.83 -23.29 13.59
CA ALA A 330 -17.10 -22.65 13.94
C ALA A 330 -17.22 -21.27 13.26
N GLY A 331 -18.41 -20.96 12.71
CA GLY A 331 -18.67 -19.69 12.03
C GLY A 331 -17.96 -19.51 10.69
N SER A 332 -17.43 -20.57 10.08
CA SER A 332 -16.67 -20.50 8.81
C SER A 332 -17.49 -20.62 7.53
N GLY A 333 -18.76 -21.00 7.62
CA GLY A 333 -19.67 -21.14 6.47
C GLY A 333 -21.12 -20.96 6.88
N ASP A 334 -22.00 -20.81 5.89
CA ASP A 334 -23.43 -20.48 6.02
C ASP A 334 -23.72 -19.39 7.06
N PHE A 335 -23.33 -18.15 6.74
CA PHE A 335 -23.55 -16.96 7.55
C PHE A 335 -24.02 -15.76 6.73
N SER A 336 -24.57 -14.77 7.44
CA SER A 336 -24.83 -13.43 6.92
C SER A 336 -24.50 -12.42 7.99
N LEU A 337 -23.49 -11.60 7.74
CA LEU A 337 -22.88 -10.70 8.71
C LEU A 337 -23.05 -9.26 8.26
N HIS A 338 -23.37 -8.40 9.22
CA HIS A 338 -23.50 -6.96 9.04
C HIS A 338 -22.61 -6.26 10.06
N THR A 339 -21.65 -5.48 9.58
CA THR A 339 -20.74 -4.68 10.40
C THR A 339 -21.06 -3.22 10.17
N VAL A 340 -21.45 -2.51 11.23
CA VAL A 340 -21.65 -1.06 11.21
C VAL A 340 -20.59 -0.44 12.10
N GLY A 341 -19.93 0.61 11.65
CA GLY A 341 -18.91 1.24 12.47
C GLY A 341 -18.48 2.61 11.97
N MET A 342 -17.49 3.15 12.66
CA MET A 342 -16.90 4.43 12.33
C MET A 342 -15.40 4.38 12.62
N ARG A 343 -14.61 4.98 11.72
CA ARG A 343 -13.21 5.29 11.95
C ARG A 343 -13.03 6.80 12.09
N VAL A 344 -12.22 7.22 13.05
CA VAL A 344 -11.79 8.60 13.20
C VAL A 344 -10.27 8.60 13.34
N ASN A 345 -9.58 9.38 12.53
CA ASN A 345 -8.13 9.51 12.63
C ASN A 345 -7.67 10.93 12.34
N GLY A 346 -6.63 11.37 13.02
CA GLY A 346 -6.13 12.72 12.88
C GLY A 346 -5.00 13.04 13.84
N GLY A 347 -4.75 14.33 14.02
CA GLY A 347 -3.77 14.83 14.96
C GLY A 347 -3.99 16.30 15.28
N ILE A 348 -3.50 16.72 16.45
CA ILE A 348 -3.49 18.11 16.89
C ILE A 348 -2.08 18.39 17.39
N ASP A 349 -1.41 19.36 16.79
CA ASP A 349 0.01 19.63 17.00
C ASP A 349 0.85 18.34 16.81
N ASP A 350 1.63 17.97 17.82
CA ASP A 350 2.44 16.75 17.84
C ASP A 350 1.65 15.50 18.26
N TRP A 351 0.39 15.64 18.71
CA TRP A 351 -0.44 14.50 19.13
C TRP A 351 -1.20 13.91 17.96
N LEU A 352 -1.29 12.59 17.94
CA LEU A 352 -1.94 11.80 16.91
C LEU A 352 -2.99 10.89 17.56
N PHE A 353 -4.07 10.58 16.85
CA PHE A 353 -5.08 9.64 17.33
C PHE A 353 -5.69 8.83 16.20
N GLU A 354 -6.07 7.60 16.52
CA GLU A 354 -6.84 6.72 15.66
C GLU A 354 -7.84 5.93 16.50
N MET A 355 -9.09 5.89 16.05
CA MET A 355 -10.11 5.01 16.61
C MET A 355 -10.90 4.37 15.47
N ILE A 356 -11.20 3.09 15.58
CA ILE A 356 -12.16 2.39 14.71
C ILE A 356 -12.90 1.35 15.55
N GLY A 357 -14.19 1.15 15.32
CA GLY A 357 -14.90 0.07 15.97
C GLY A 357 -16.36 0.04 15.60
N GLY A 358 -17.04 -1.01 16.06
CA GLY A 358 -18.47 -1.19 15.85
C GLY A 358 -18.96 -2.60 16.13
N PRO A 359 -20.28 -2.79 16.20
CA PRO A 359 -20.90 -4.10 16.30
C PRO A 359 -20.87 -4.85 14.96
N GLN A 360 -20.89 -6.17 15.06
CA GLN A 360 -21.14 -7.09 13.97
C GLN A 360 -22.28 -8.03 14.38
N PHE A 361 -23.37 -8.02 13.61
CA PHE A 361 -24.59 -8.76 13.90
C PHE A 361 -25.07 -9.50 12.66
N GLY A 362 -26.11 -10.32 12.81
CA GLY A 362 -26.67 -11.12 11.71
C GLY A 362 -26.92 -12.55 12.15
N ARG A 363 -26.59 -13.52 11.30
CA ARG A 363 -26.86 -14.94 11.55
C ARG A 363 -25.66 -15.83 11.24
N GLN A 364 -25.50 -16.87 12.05
CA GLN A 364 -24.61 -18.00 11.83
C GLN A 364 -25.47 -19.23 11.57
N SER A 365 -26.01 -19.32 10.35
CA SER A 365 -26.99 -20.34 9.97
C SER A 365 -26.43 -21.77 10.08
N ALA A 366 -25.15 -21.97 9.79
CA ALA A 366 -24.44 -23.23 10.06
C ALA A 366 -24.51 -23.69 11.54
N LEU A 367 -24.58 -22.75 12.47
CA LEU A 367 -24.62 -23.01 13.92
C LEU A 367 -26.04 -22.96 14.49
N GLY A 368 -27.02 -22.50 13.70
CA GLY A 368 -28.40 -22.33 14.15
C GLY A 368 -28.59 -21.21 15.20
N VAL A 369 -27.69 -20.22 15.23
CA VAL A 369 -27.72 -19.09 16.18
C VAL A 369 -27.52 -17.74 15.47
N ASP A 370 -27.82 -16.66 16.18
CA ASP A 370 -27.54 -15.31 15.70
C ASP A 370 -26.06 -14.93 15.88
N GLN A 371 -25.58 -13.96 15.11
CA GLN A 371 -24.29 -13.30 15.32
C GLN A 371 -24.49 -12.10 16.25
N ASP A 372 -23.65 -11.97 17.27
CA ASP A 372 -23.55 -10.77 18.12
C ASP A 372 -22.11 -10.57 18.59
N ALA A 373 -21.33 -9.82 17.82
CA ALA A 373 -19.91 -9.59 18.05
C ALA A 373 -19.58 -8.10 18.00
N ALA A 374 -18.38 -7.73 18.44
CA ALA A 374 -17.88 -6.37 18.34
C ALA A 374 -16.36 -6.35 18.19
N PHE A 375 -15.86 -5.26 17.62
CA PHE A 375 -14.43 -5.00 17.56
C PHE A 375 -14.16 -3.51 17.82
N GLY A 376 -12.92 -3.24 18.20
CA GLY A 376 -12.45 -1.87 18.40
C GLY A 376 -10.93 -1.79 18.34
N THR A 377 -10.42 -0.67 17.86
CA THR A 377 -9.04 -0.25 18.05
C THR A 377 -9.06 1.20 18.48
N CYS A 378 -8.29 1.55 19.50
CA CYS A 378 -7.99 2.94 19.83
C CYS A 378 -6.48 3.12 19.96
N GLY A 379 -5.98 4.29 19.58
CA GLY A 379 -4.58 4.64 19.65
C GLY A 379 -4.37 6.11 19.87
N ILE A 380 -3.38 6.43 20.68
CA ILE A 380 -2.86 7.77 20.87
C ILE A 380 -1.36 7.74 20.59
N GLY A 381 -0.90 8.72 19.82
CA GLY A 381 0.49 8.84 19.43
C GLY A 381 1.03 10.23 19.64
N ARG A 382 2.34 10.34 19.62
CA ARG A 382 3.05 11.61 19.66
C ARG A 382 4.23 11.60 18.70
N SER A 383 4.23 12.53 17.77
CA SER A 383 5.40 12.86 16.96
C SER A 383 6.36 13.70 17.79
N LEU A 384 7.61 13.26 17.87
CA LEU A 384 8.68 13.97 18.56
C LEU A 384 9.73 14.47 17.55
N GLY A 385 9.30 14.59 16.29
CA GLY A 385 10.08 15.01 15.12
C GLY A 385 10.91 16.27 15.32
N SER A 386 10.27 17.26 15.93
CA SER A 386 10.81 18.59 16.20
C SER A 386 11.71 18.63 17.45
N GLN A 387 11.64 17.61 18.30
CA GLN A 387 12.23 17.60 19.65
C GLN A 387 13.42 16.66 19.77
N LEU A 388 13.46 15.57 18.99
CA LEU A 388 14.43 14.50 19.13
C LEU A 388 15.08 14.12 17.77
N PRO A 389 16.35 13.67 17.78
CA PRO A 389 16.99 13.16 16.57
C PRO A 389 16.24 11.95 16.03
N TRP A 390 16.36 11.72 14.71
CA TRP A 390 15.70 10.61 13.99
C TRP A 390 14.17 10.68 13.93
N SER A 391 13.60 11.83 14.30
CA SER A 391 12.17 12.11 14.24
C SER A 391 11.25 10.98 14.75
N PRO A 392 11.40 10.53 16.01
CA PRO A 392 10.64 9.42 16.53
C PRO A 392 9.15 9.75 16.62
N THR A 393 8.30 8.77 16.30
CA THR A 393 6.87 8.82 16.59
C THR A 393 6.51 7.60 17.42
N LEU A 394 5.99 7.84 18.63
CA LEU A 394 5.57 6.81 19.57
C LEU A 394 4.05 6.73 19.59
N TRP A 395 3.50 5.52 19.58
CA TRP A 395 2.08 5.23 19.71
C TRP A 395 1.85 4.19 20.79
N GLY A 396 0.78 4.36 21.55
CA GLY A 396 0.15 3.30 22.33
C GLY A 396 -1.21 2.98 21.74
N TYR A 397 -1.48 1.71 21.49
CA TYR A 397 -2.75 1.22 20.98
C TYR A 397 -3.34 0.16 21.91
N TYR A 398 -4.65 -0.02 21.78
CA TYR A 398 -5.38 -1.16 22.31
C TYR A 398 -6.30 -1.69 21.22
N ASP A 399 -6.14 -2.97 20.88
CA ASP A 399 -6.96 -3.70 19.92
C ASP A 399 -7.87 -4.70 20.66
N TYR A 400 -9.14 -4.77 20.25
CA TYR A 400 -10.18 -5.62 20.81
C TYR A 400 -10.98 -6.29 19.69
N ALA A 401 -11.24 -7.58 19.83
CA ALA A 401 -12.21 -8.33 19.05
C ALA A 401 -12.87 -9.39 19.95
N SER A 402 -14.20 -9.42 20.00
CA SER A 402 -14.93 -10.34 20.86
C SER A 402 -14.65 -11.80 20.51
N GLY A 403 -14.60 -12.65 21.55
CA GLY A 403 -14.58 -14.10 21.43
C GLY A 403 -15.93 -14.71 21.78
N ASN A 404 -16.13 -15.98 21.44
CA ASN A 404 -17.36 -16.69 21.67
C ASN A 404 -17.55 -17.05 23.16
N ALA A 405 -18.61 -16.57 23.79
CA ALA A 405 -18.99 -17.01 25.13
C ALA A 405 -19.92 -18.24 25.05
N PRO A 406 -19.96 -19.12 26.07
CA PRO A 406 -20.91 -20.23 26.09
C PRO A 406 -22.37 -19.75 26.18
N GLY A 407 -23.21 -20.25 25.27
CA GLY A 407 -24.66 -20.06 25.29
C GLY A 407 -25.14 -18.75 24.65
N GLY A 408 -26.22 -18.83 23.88
CA GLY A 408 -26.81 -17.68 23.19
C GLY A 408 -26.31 -17.53 21.75
N SER A 409 -26.02 -16.29 21.36
CA SER A 409 -25.50 -15.91 20.04
C SER A 409 -24.03 -16.31 19.88
N PHE A 410 -23.57 -16.41 18.64
CA PHE A 410 -22.15 -16.54 18.34
C PHE A 410 -21.47 -15.17 18.46
N ASN A 411 -20.49 -15.06 19.36
CA ASN A 411 -19.87 -13.77 19.70
C ASN A 411 -18.46 -13.57 19.13
N GLN A 412 -17.90 -14.56 18.43
CA GLN A 412 -16.58 -14.43 17.85
C GLN A 412 -16.64 -13.52 16.62
N PHE A 413 -15.84 -12.44 16.65
CA PHE A 413 -15.81 -11.45 15.58
C PHE A 413 -15.16 -12.02 14.31
N ASN A 414 -15.82 -11.83 13.17
CA ASN A 414 -15.23 -12.08 11.86
C ASN A 414 -14.50 -10.83 11.38
N GLN A 415 -13.18 -10.96 11.19
CA GLN A 415 -12.31 -9.85 10.80
C GLN A 415 -12.49 -9.33 9.37
N LEU A 416 -13.35 -9.98 8.56
CA LEU A 416 -13.58 -9.72 7.15
C LEU A 416 -12.30 -9.98 6.32
N PHE A 417 -11.79 -8.97 5.60
CA PHE A 417 -10.65 -9.08 4.70
C PHE A 417 -9.53 -8.10 5.07
N PRO A 418 -8.93 -8.16 6.28
CA PRO A 418 -8.01 -7.13 6.76
C PRO A 418 -6.58 -7.34 6.25
N LEU A 419 -5.74 -6.31 6.38
CA LEU A 419 -4.28 -6.40 6.31
C LEU A 419 -3.73 -6.87 7.67
N ALA A 420 -4.10 -8.08 8.09
CA ALA A 420 -3.84 -8.60 9.45
C ALA A 420 -2.36 -8.51 9.85
N HIS A 421 -1.46 -8.99 8.99
CA HIS A 421 -0.01 -8.97 9.21
C HIS A 421 0.53 -7.62 9.69
N LYS A 422 0.03 -6.51 9.15
CA LYS A 422 0.51 -5.18 9.55
C LYS A 422 0.12 -4.81 11.00
N TYR A 423 -1.00 -5.32 11.50
CA TYR A 423 -1.65 -4.81 12.70
C TYR A 423 -1.71 -5.79 13.87
N LEU A 424 -1.39 -7.07 13.65
CA LEU A 424 -1.58 -8.15 14.63
C LEU A 424 -0.31 -9.01 14.81
N GLY A 425 0.87 -8.39 14.65
CA GLY A 425 2.15 -9.08 14.68
C GLY A 425 2.56 -9.65 13.32
N PHE A 426 3.83 -9.49 12.93
CA PHE A 426 4.36 -10.00 11.67
C PHE A 426 4.53 -11.53 11.65
N ILE A 427 4.56 -12.18 12.82
CA ILE A 427 4.53 -13.64 12.91
C ILE A 427 3.15 -14.19 12.50
N ASP A 428 2.11 -13.35 12.42
CA ASP A 428 0.75 -13.76 12.07
C ASP A 428 0.20 -14.84 13.04
N ALA A 429 0.60 -14.74 14.32
CA ALA A 429 0.22 -15.69 15.37
C ALA A 429 -1.28 -15.60 15.72
N VAL A 430 -1.93 -14.48 15.45
CA VAL A 430 -3.35 -14.24 15.75
C VAL A 430 -4.09 -13.63 14.55
N GLN A 431 -5.38 -13.92 14.48
CA GLN A 431 -6.36 -13.18 13.69
C GLN A 431 -7.09 -12.20 14.61
N ARG A 432 -7.76 -11.20 14.04
CA ARG A 432 -8.58 -10.24 14.83
C ARG A 432 -9.89 -10.91 15.22
N SER A 433 -9.82 -11.87 16.12
CA SER A 433 -10.95 -12.67 16.55
C SER A 433 -10.64 -13.29 17.90
N ASN A 434 -11.49 -13.04 18.91
CA ASN A 434 -11.22 -13.43 20.29
C ASN A 434 -9.91 -12.85 20.88
N ILE A 435 -9.59 -11.58 20.64
CA ILE A 435 -8.34 -10.96 21.12
C ILE A 435 -8.55 -9.66 21.90
N GLN A 436 -7.61 -9.40 22.81
CA GLN A 436 -7.32 -8.11 23.41
C GLN A 436 -5.81 -7.89 23.35
N SER A 437 -5.35 -6.72 22.91
CA SER A 437 -3.93 -6.45 22.79
C SER A 437 -3.57 -5.00 23.06
N PRO A 438 -3.03 -4.66 24.25
CA PRO A 438 -2.26 -3.44 24.40
C PRO A 438 -0.94 -3.58 23.63
N ASN A 439 -0.58 -2.57 22.86
CA ASN A 439 0.64 -2.59 22.06
C ASN A 439 1.26 -1.20 21.92
N ILE A 440 2.57 -1.16 21.67
CA ILE A 440 3.36 0.07 21.55
C ILE A 440 4.13 0.04 20.24
N LEU A 441 4.00 1.10 19.44
CA LEU A 441 4.68 1.27 18.17
C LEU A 441 5.63 2.48 18.23
N LEU A 442 6.89 2.26 17.92
CA LEU A 442 7.90 3.30 17.72
C LEU A 442 8.36 3.28 16.26
N THR A 443 8.29 4.43 15.59
CA THR A 443 8.89 4.62 14.27
C THR A 443 9.95 5.70 14.32
N MET A 444 11.02 5.55 13.53
CA MET A 444 12.16 6.47 13.49
C MET A 444 12.73 6.56 12.07
N LYS A 445 13.41 7.68 11.77
CA LYS A 445 14.11 7.95 10.51
C LYS A 445 15.56 8.38 10.79
N PRO A 446 16.46 7.43 11.09
CA PRO A 446 17.85 7.75 11.40
C PRO A 446 18.64 8.39 10.26
N ALA A 447 18.21 8.17 9.01
CA ALA A 447 18.75 8.82 7.82
C ALA A 447 17.63 9.05 6.80
N GLU A 448 17.86 9.93 5.81
CA GLU A 448 16.85 10.28 4.78
C GLU A 448 16.25 9.06 4.07
N LYS A 449 17.09 8.04 3.82
CA LYS A 449 16.71 6.81 3.12
C LYS A 449 16.37 5.64 4.06
N LEU A 450 16.52 5.78 5.37
CA LEU A 450 16.36 4.68 6.32
C LEU A 450 15.23 4.97 7.29
N SER A 451 14.21 4.11 7.29
CA SER A 451 13.14 4.12 8.28
C SER A 451 13.22 2.87 9.14
N LEU A 452 12.99 3.03 10.44
CA LEU A 452 12.92 1.96 11.42
C LEU A 452 11.53 1.91 12.04
N LEU A 453 11.04 0.71 12.32
CA LEU A 453 9.83 0.46 13.09
C LEU A 453 10.13 -0.62 14.13
N PHE A 454 9.64 -0.40 15.35
CA PHE A 454 9.63 -1.34 16.44
C PHE A 454 8.19 -1.42 16.95
N TRP A 455 7.59 -2.60 16.97
CA TRP A 455 6.23 -2.78 17.46
C TRP A 455 6.19 -3.93 18.46
N TYR A 456 5.86 -3.61 19.69
CA TYR A 456 5.67 -4.60 20.75
C TYR A 456 4.19 -4.83 20.99
N TYR A 457 3.78 -6.09 21.06
CA TYR A 457 2.43 -6.53 21.37
C TYR A 457 2.43 -7.42 22.60
N HIS A 458 1.43 -7.23 23.46
CA HIS A 458 0.97 -8.28 24.37
C HIS A 458 -0.38 -8.78 23.86
N PHE A 459 -0.53 -10.08 23.62
CA PHE A 459 -1.75 -10.69 23.11
C PHE A 459 -2.43 -11.50 24.20
N MET A 460 -3.74 -11.26 24.36
CA MET A 460 -4.60 -12.02 25.25
C MET A 460 -5.85 -12.46 24.51
N ALA A 461 -6.41 -13.61 24.88
CA ALA A 461 -7.74 -14.00 24.45
C ALA A 461 -8.80 -13.14 25.15
N ASN A 462 -9.83 -12.73 24.41
CA ASN A 462 -10.99 -12.05 25.02
C ASN A 462 -11.81 -13.01 25.91
N GLN A 463 -11.97 -14.26 25.46
CA GLN A 463 -12.61 -15.37 26.15
C GLN A 463 -11.62 -16.53 26.26
N ALA A 464 -11.27 -16.91 27.50
CA ALA A 464 -10.33 -18.01 27.75
C ALA A 464 -10.81 -19.33 27.13
N GLY A 465 -12.12 -19.60 27.21
CA GLY A 465 -12.78 -20.82 26.74
C GLY A 465 -12.95 -20.92 25.22
N ASP A 466 -12.56 -19.89 24.48
CA ASP A 466 -12.61 -19.86 23.03
C ASP A 466 -11.18 -19.85 22.45
N VAL A 467 -11.06 -20.31 21.21
CA VAL A 467 -9.80 -20.37 20.48
C VAL A 467 -9.49 -19.00 19.90
N VAL A 468 -8.21 -18.62 19.89
CA VAL A 468 -7.70 -17.49 19.09
C VAL A 468 -7.25 -18.06 17.75
N PRO A 469 -7.93 -17.79 16.62
CA PRO A 469 -7.49 -18.29 15.32
C PRO A 469 -6.14 -17.69 14.93
N SER A 470 -5.32 -18.44 14.21
CA SER A 470 -4.03 -17.97 13.66
C SER A 470 -4.03 -18.03 12.14
N ILE A 471 -3.10 -17.34 11.47
CA ILE A 471 -2.92 -17.47 10.02
C ILE A 471 -1.88 -18.56 9.76
N GLY A 472 -2.19 -19.48 8.84
CA GLY A 472 -1.29 -20.61 8.53
C GLY A 472 -1.37 -21.78 9.53
N GLY A 473 -2.49 -21.90 10.26
CA GLY A 473 -2.76 -23.02 11.16
C GLY A 473 -2.80 -22.59 12.62
N THR A 474 -3.86 -22.97 13.33
CA THR A 474 -4.04 -22.62 14.73
C THR A 474 -3.35 -23.64 15.63
N PRO A 475 -2.47 -23.23 16.57
CA PRO A 475 -1.83 -24.15 17.49
C PRO A 475 -2.84 -24.73 18.49
N PRO A 476 -2.55 -25.88 19.12
CA PRO A 476 -3.30 -26.35 20.29
C PRO A 476 -3.31 -25.30 21.40
N GLN A 477 -4.48 -25.06 22.00
CA GLN A 477 -4.66 -24.00 22.99
C GLN A 477 -5.32 -24.47 24.29
N SER A 478 -4.90 -23.89 25.40
CA SER A 478 -5.60 -23.97 26.68
C SER A 478 -6.91 -23.18 26.60
N LEU A 479 -7.99 -23.79 27.07
CA LEU A 479 -9.31 -23.16 27.17
C LEU A 479 -9.56 -22.52 28.54
N THR A 480 -8.52 -22.37 29.36
CA THR A 480 -8.60 -21.74 30.68
C THR A 480 -7.64 -20.58 30.85
N SER A 481 -6.65 -20.43 29.97
CA SER A 481 -5.73 -19.28 29.96
C SER A 481 -6.21 -18.23 28.95
N THR A 482 -5.99 -16.97 29.29
CA THR A 482 -6.12 -15.83 28.37
C THR A 482 -4.78 -15.37 27.83
N ASP A 483 -3.66 -15.69 28.47
CA ASP A 483 -2.34 -15.20 28.08
C ASP A 483 -1.85 -15.90 26.80
N PHE A 484 -1.90 -15.20 25.65
CA PHE A 484 -1.51 -15.79 24.37
C PHE A 484 -0.02 -15.61 24.08
N GLY A 485 0.58 -14.51 24.54
CA GLY A 485 2.02 -14.27 24.45
C GLY A 485 2.36 -12.84 24.04
N ASP A 486 3.64 -12.61 23.81
CA ASP A 486 4.20 -11.31 23.46
C ASP A 486 4.95 -11.39 22.14
N GLU A 487 4.88 -10.33 21.33
CA GLU A 487 5.59 -10.25 20.06
C GLU A 487 6.37 -8.94 19.97
N LEU A 488 7.62 -9.01 19.50
CA LEU A 488 8.40 -7.86 19.11
C LEU A 488 8.69 -7.93 17.61
N ASP A 489 8.18 -6.95 16.87
CA ASP A 489 8.47 -6.72 15.46
C ASP A 489 9.50 -5.61 15.28
N VAL A 490 10.47 -5.86 14.39
CA VAL A 490 11.47 -4.89 13.97
C VAL A 490 11.51 -4.84 12.45
N LEU A 491 11.41 -3.63 11.90
CA LEU A 491 11.49 -3.39 10.47
C LEU A 491 12.50 -2.30 10.15
N ALA A 492 13.36 -2.56 9.18
CA ALA A 492 14.24 -1.56 8.59
C ALA A 492 13.95 -1.45 7.10
N THR A 493 13.53 -0.27 6.65
CA THR A 493 13.26 0.03 5.24
C THR A 493 14.32 0.97 4.70
N TYR A 494 15.05 0.52 3.68
CA TYR A 494 16.01 1.33 2.95
C TYR A 494 15.46 1.72 1.57
N GLN A 495 15.28 3.03 1.35
CA GLN A 495 14.85 3.57 0.07
C GLN A 495 16.04 3.67 -0.89
N TRP A 496 16.22 2.65 -1.74
CA TRP A 496 17.31 2.59 -2.72
C TRP A 496 17.22 3.75 -3.73
N GLY A 497 16.04 3.94 -4.32
CA GLY A 497 15.73 5.02 -5.26
C GLY A 497 14.23 5.32 -5.29
N PRO A 498 13.75 6.26 -6.13
CA PRO A 498 12.34 6.69 -6.10
C PRO A 498 11.32 5.57 -6.33
N ARG A 499 11.69 4.51 -7.06
CA ARG A 499 10.80 3.38 -7.38
C ARG A 499 11.24 2.05 -6.78
N SER A 500 12.22 2.05 -5.88
CA SER A 500 12.76 0.81 -5.31
C SER A 500 13.17 0.95 -3.86
N ASN A 501 12.83 -0.07 -3.08
CA ASN A 501 13.19 -0.17 -1.68
C ASN A 501 13.65 -1.60 -1.34
N ILE A 502 14.33 -1.72 -0.21
CA ILE A 502 14.64 -2.98 0.43
C ILE A 502 14.09 -2.92 1.86
N LEU A 503 13.35 -3.94 2.28
CA LEU A 503 12.94 -4.15 3.66
C LEU A 503 13.72 -5.31 4.28
N PHE A 504 14.03 -5.16 5.56
CA PHE A 504 14.47 -6.24 6.45
C PHE A 504 13.52 -6.27 7.63
N GLY A 505 12.84 -7.40 7.83
CA GLY A 505 11.97 -7.65 8.96
C GLY A 505 12.54 -8.74 9.85
N TRP A 506 12.46 -8.54 11.16
CA TRP A 506 12.71 -9.58 12.15
C TRP A 506 11.65 -9.49 13.24
N SER A 507 11.13 -10.62 13.64
CA SER A 507 10.11 -10.74 14.68
C SER A 507 10.40 -11.92 15.57
N HIS A 508 10.06 -11.79 16.84
CA HIS A 508 10.12 -12.88 17.81
C HIS A 508 8.86 -12.90 18.67
N PHE A 509 8.30 -14.09 18.86
CA PHE A 509 7.11 -14.33 19.65
C PHE A 509 7.41 -15.21 20.85
N TRP A 510 7.26 -14.67 22.05
CA TRP A 510 7.30 -15.42 23.30
C TRP A 510 5.91 -15.98 23.58
N ARG A 511 5.75 -17.31 23.57
CA ARG A 511 4.44 -17.91 23.76
C ARG A 511 3.96 -17.75 25.21
N GLY A 512 2.68 -17.41 25.36
CA GLY A 512 1.99 -17.43 26.64
C GLY A 512 1.40 -18.80 26.98
N ASP A 513 0.82 -18.90 28.17
CA ASP A 513 0.26 -20.16 28.70
C ASP A 513 -0.98 -20.68 27.93
N LYS A 514 -1.58 -19.85 27.08
CA LYS A 514 -2.67 -20.28 26.19
C LYS A 514 -2.15 -21.19 25.07
N ILE A 515 -0.91 -21.06 24.62
CA ILE A 515 -0.33 -21.92 23.58
C ILE A 515 0.28 -23.16 24.24
N LEU A 516 -0.24 -24.34 23.89
CA LEU A 516 0.22 -25.62 24.46
C LEU A 516 1.41 -26.22 23.73
N ALA A 517 1.65 -25.77 22.49
CA ALA A 517 2.79 -26.19 21.69
C ALA A 517 4.11 -25.71 22.33
N PRO A 518 5.23 -26.43 22.12
CA PRO A 518 6.38 -26.30 23.00
C PRO A 518 7.29 -25.09 22.72
N THR A 519 7.30 -24.52 21.50
CA THR A 519 8.31 -23.54 21.09
C THR A 519 7.76 -22.13 20.94
N ASP A 520 8.65 -21.15 21.10
CA ASP A 520 8.46 -19.79 20.58
C ASP A 520 8.52 -19.78 19.04
N ALA A 521 8.33 -18.61 18.43
CA ALA A 521 8.46 -18.43 16.98
C ALA A 521 9.38 -17.26 16.63
N ASP A 522 10.16 -17.42 15.56
CA ASP A 522 11.00 -16.38 14.98
C ASP A 522 10.66 -16.23 13.50
N PHE A 523 10.62 -14.99 13.03
CA PHE A 523 10.43 -14.70 11.63
C PHE A 523 11.46 -13.67 11.16
N PHE A 524 12.24 -14.04 10.16
CA PHE A 524 13.08 -13.10 9.43
C PHE A 524 12.66 -13.06 7.97
N TYR A 525 12.61 -11.87 7.39
CA TYR A 525 12.43 -11.70 5.96
C TYR A 525 13.24 -10.54 5.41
N SER A 526 13.63 -10.67 4.16
CA SER A 526 14.12 -9.54 3.37
C SER A 526 13.31 -9.42 2.09
N GLN A 527 12.92 -8.20 1.74
CA GLN A 527 12.11 -7.93 0.56
C GLN A 527 12.79 -6.86 -0.29
N TRP A 528 12.88 -7.09 -1.59
CA TRP A 528 13.20 -6.05 -2.56
C TRP A 528 11.99 -5.80 -3.44
N GLU A 529 11.69 -4.53 -3.68
CA GLU A 529 10.62 -4.10 -4.57
C GLU A 529 11.15 -3.11 -5.61
N LEU A 530 10.66 -3.24 -6.84
CA LEU A 530 10.90 -2.30 -7.94
C LEU A 530 9.60 -2.04 -8.70
N ASN A 531 9.21 -0.79 -8.78
CA ASN A 531 8.07 -0.32 -9.57
C ASN A 531 8.53 0.32 -10.88
N PHE A 532 7.74 0.23 -11.95
CA PHE A 532 8.07 0.85 -13.24
C PHE A 532 6.87 1.34 -14.05
#